data_AF-A0A7X9DES6-F1
#
_entry.id   AF-A0A7X9DES6-F1
#
_cell.length_a   1.000
_cell.length_b   1.000
_cell.length_c   1.000
_cell.angle_alpha   90.00
_cell.angle_beta   90.00
_cell.angle_gamma   90.00
#
_symmetry.space_group_name_H-M   'P 1'
#
loop_
_entity.id
_entity.type
_entity.pdbx_description
1 polymer ?
#
loop_
_entity_poly.entity_id
_entity_poly.type
_entity_poly.pdbx_seq_one_letter_code
_entity_poly.pdbx_strand_id
1 'polypeptide(L)'
;MKQIYIYILVSCIVFSIGCASDLPIRDMSKARYGITQAEEVKADKYAPEELEKAKQYLYDTHSLLKEDKIKDAQKKSQESQAESLKAIEKSLPLYANDMLTEAKETLQQAEMLNAKEFANVEYAQATNSLDEATKFRDDKNYRQSIQKSKESIGFANEAKAKSLAMIPQLKEQLVVLENEKESLRTQRGDEFAKDELSLTEQKINEATTKLEEQNIVAAIAAMQSAKESLLLAKTAIEKGKASESLEAAKSLYTQVSERESSQEMAQTLTEAEKLIANSQDLFSKEKYIEYYD
;
A
#
# COMPACT_ATOMS: atom_id res chain seq x y z
N MET A 1 -54.94 39.19 -63.38
CA MET A 1 -53.65 38.71 -63.93
C MET A 1 -52.41 39.32 -63.26
N LYS A 2 -52.44 39.62 -61.95
CA LYS A 2 -51.26 40.12 -61.19
C LYS A 2 -50.78 39.16 -60.09
N GLN A 3 -51.52 38.10 -59.80
CA GLN A 3 -51.17 37.12 -58.75
C GLN A 3 -50.50 35.83 -59.27
N ILE A 4 -50.47 35.59 -60.59
CA ILE A 4 -49.84 34.39 -61.16
C ILE A 4 -48.32 34.57 -61.34
N TYR A 5 -47.85 35.79 -61.57
CA TYR A 5 -46.42 36.07 -61.74
C TYR A 5 -45.62 36.05 -60.44
N ILE A 6 -46.27 36.19 -59.28
CA ILE A 6 -45.60 36.14 -57.97
C ILE A 6 -45.25 34.70 -57.57
N TYR A 7 -46.05 33.71 -57.97
CA TYR A 7 -45.77 32.30 -57.63
C TYR A 7 -44.69 31.65 -58.49
N ILE A 8 -44.46 32.12 -59.72
CA ILE A 8 -43.40 31.59 -60.60
C ILE A 8 -42.02 32.17 -60.23
N LEU A 9 -41.94 33.39 -59.69
CA LEU A 9 -40.67 33.99 -59.27
C LEU A 9 -40.15 33.40 -57.94
N VAL A 10 -41.03 32.89 -57.08
CA VAL A 10 -40.67 32.30 -55.77
C VAL A 10 -40.24 30.83 -55.90
N SER A 11 -40.63 30.14 -56.98
CA SER A 11 -40.27 28.72 -57.20
C SER A 11 -38.81 28.51 -57.65
N CYS A 12 -38.12 29.54 -58.15
CA CYS A 12 -36.74 29.40 -58.66
C CYS A 12 -35.65 29.66 -57.61
N ILE A 13 -35.99 30.12 -56.40
CA ILE A 13 -34.99 30.46 -55.35
C ILE A 13 -34.74 29.27 -54.39
N VAL A 14 -35.56 28.21 -54.44
CA VAL A 14 -35.45 27.08 -53.50
C VAL A 14 -34.47 25.99 -53.97
N PHE A 15 -33.89 26.10 -55.18
CA PHE A 15 -32.96 25.09 -55.73
C PHE A 15 -31.47 25.43 -55.67
N SER A 16 -31.06 26.56 -55.08
CA SER A 16 -29.64 26.98 -55.00
C SER A 16 -28.97 26.80 -53.63
N ILE A 17 -29.61 26.13 -52.67
CA ILE A 17 -29.00 25.82 -51.35
C ILE A 17 -28.29 24.45 -51.34
N GLY A 18 -28.14 23.80 -52.51
CA GLY A 18 -27.48 22.49 -52.65
C GLY A 18 -25.95 22.48 -52.66
N CYS A 19 -25.26 23.62 -52.59
CA CYS A 19 -23.79 23.70 -52.75
C CYS A 19 -23.01 23.61 -51.41
N ALA A 20 -23.44 22.77 -50.46
CA ALA A 20 -22.76 22.60 -49.17
C ALA A 20 -22.53 21.13 -48.75
N SER A 21 -22.81 20.16 -49.63
CA SER A 21 -22.71 18.72 -49.30
C SER A 21 -21.36 18.07 -49.63
N ASP A 22 -20.44 18.78 -50.26
CA ASP A 22 -19.20 18.18 -50.79
C ASP A 22 -18.06 18.08 -49.76
N LEU A 23 -18.06 18.85 -48.67
CA LEU A 23 -16.97 18.81 -47.70
C LEU A 23 -16.97 17.49 -46.88
N PRO A 24 -15.81 16.80 -46.72
CA PRO A 24 -15.71 15.52 -46.02
C PRO A 24 -15.72 15.66 -44.49
N ILE A 25 -16.58 16.51 -43.93
CA ILE A 25 -16.61 16.87 -42.50
C ILE A 25 -16.74 15.64 -41.59
N ARG A 26 -17.58 14.68 -41.96
CA ARG A 26 -17.79 13.46 -41.19
C ARG A 26 -16.52 12.61 -41.11
N ASP A 27 -15.81 12.45 -42.24
CA ASP A 27 -14.63 11.61 -42.31
C ASP A 27 -13.45 12.30 -41.58
N MET A 28 -13.33 13.63 -41.69
CA MET A 28 -12.39 14.43 -40.89
C MET A 28 -12.66 14.36 -39.39
N SER A 29 -13.94 14.38 -38.97
CA SER A 29 -14.31 14.23 -37.56
C SER A 29 -13.90 12.86 -37.00
N LYS A 30 -14.12 11.79 -37.77
CA LYS A 30 -13.65 10.44 -37.40
C LYS A 30 -12.13 10.35 -37.32
N ALA A 31 -11.41 10.96 -38.26
CA ALA A 31 -9.96 11.03 -38.25
C ALA A 31 -9.42 11.72 -36.99
N ARG A 32 -9.95 12.91 -36.67
CA ARG A 32 -9.59 13.65 -35.44
C ARG A 32 -9.86 12.84 -34.19
N TYR A 33 -11.06 12.26 -34.07
CA TYR A 33 -11.41 11.41 -32.94
C TYR A 33 -10.50 10.19 -32.82
N GLY A 34 -10.15 9.55 -33.94
CA GLY A 34 -9.21 8.44 -33.99
C GLY A 34 -7.83 8.82 -33.46
N ILE A 35 -7.29 9.97 -33.88
CA ILE A 35 -6.00 10.48 -33.37
C ILE A 35 -6.06 10.69 -31.86
N THR A 36 -7.11 11.35 -31.35
CA THR A 36 -7.28 11.54 -29.89
C THR A 36 -7.35 10.21 -29.15
N GLN A 37 -8.09 9.23 -29.67
CA GLN A 37 -8.18 7.90 -29.06
C GLN A 37 -6.84 7.15 -29.10
N ALA A 38 -6.01 7.36 -30.12
CA ALA A 38 -4.66 6.82 -30.21
C ALA A 38 -3.74 7.45 -29.14
N GLU A 39 -3.83 8.76 -28.95
CA GLU A 39 -3.07 9.48 -27.92
C GLU A 39 -3.48 9.06 -26.50
N GLU A 40 -4.77 8.84 -26.24
CA GLU A 40 -5.28 8.34 -24.95
C GLU A 40 -4.71 6.97 -24.57
N VAL A 41 -4.38 6.14 -25.56
CA VAL A 41 -3.75 4.82 -25.38
C VAL A 41 -2.23 4.85 -25.55
N LYS A 42 -1.63 6.05 -25.45
CA LYS A 42 -0.18 6.28 -25.49
C LYS A 42 0.49 5.81 -26.79
N ALA A 43 -0.18 6.02 -27.93
CA ALA A 43 0.37 5.68 -29.23
C ALA A 43 1.64 6.47 -29.58
N ASP A 44 1.87 7.63 -28.98
CA ASP A 44 3.15 8.34 -29.06
C ASP A 44 4.34 7.51 -28.57
N LYS A 45 4.12 6.62 -27.58
CA LYS A 45 5.13 5.68 -27.08
C LYS A 45 5.15 4.38 -27.87
N TYR A 46 3.97 3.81 -28.18
CA TYR A 46 3.86 2.42 -28.66
C TYR A 46 3.67 2.27 -30.17
N ALA A 47 3.15 3.29 -30.84
CA ALA A 47 2.88 3.31 -32.28
C ALA A 47 3.16 4.71 -32.89
N PRO A 48 4.36 5.29 -32.66
CA PRO A 48 4.64 6.68 -33.04
C PRO A 48 4.55 6.90 -34.55
N GLU A 49 4.99 5.93 -35.35
CA GLU A 49 4.97 6.04 -36.81
C GLU A 49 3.55 6.09 -37.37
N GLU A 50 2.66 5.22 -36.89
CA GLU A 50 1.26 5.17 -37.30
C GLU A 50 0.51 6.43 -36.84
N LEU A 51 0.76 6.91 -35.62
CA LEU A 51 0.19 8.15 -35.11
C LEU A 51 0.65 9.37 -35.92
N GLU A 52 1.93 9.45 -36.27
CA GLU A 52 2.48 10.55 -37.05
C GLU A 52 1.92 10.56 -38.48
N LYS A 53 1.81 9.40 -39.12
CA LYS A 53 1.15 9.28 -40.44
C LYS A 53 -0.32 9.71 -40.37
N ALA A 54 -1.04 9.31 -39.32
CA ALA A 54 -2.42 9.75 -39.12
C ALA A 54 -2.54 11.28 -39.03
N LYS A 55 -1.66 11.93 -38.26
CA LYS A 55 -1.59 13.39 -38.13
C LYS A 55 -1.25 14.06 -39.46
N GLN A 56 -0.26 13.52 -40.19
CA GLN A 56 0.14 14.03 -41.50
C GLN A 56 -1.00 13.95 -42.51
N TYR A 57 -1.72 12.82 -42.59
CA TYR A 57 -2.85 12.69 -43.52
C TYR A 57 -4.03 13.61 -43.18
N LEU A 58 -4.27 13.89 -41.90
CA LEU A 58 -5.25 14.90 -41.51
C LEU A 58 -4.80 16.31 -41.91
N TYR A 59 -3.51 16.62 -41.77
CA TYR A 59 -2.94 17.88 -42.26
C TYR A 59 -3.08 18.01 -43.78
N ASP A 60 -2.72 16.97 -44.54
CA ASP A 60 -2.86 16.92 -46.00
C ASP A 60 -4.31 17.13 -46.44
N THR A 61 -5.27 16.59 -45.67
CA THR A 61 -6.71 16.83 -45.89
C THR A 61 -7.02 18.33 -45.87
N HIS A 62 -6.53 19.05 -44.85
CA HIS A 62 -6.73 20.49 -44.75
C HIS A 62 -6.09 21.26 -45.90
N SER A 63 -4.93 20.82 -46.39
CA SER A 63 -4.26 21.43 -47.55
C SER A 63 -5.03 21.20 -48.84
N LEU A 64 -5.50 19.98 -49.11
CA LEU A 64 -6.26 19.63 -50.30
C LEU A 64 -7.62 20.36 -50.37
N LEU A 65 -8.26 20.61 -49.23
CA LEU A 65 -9.48 21.42 -49.19
C LEU A 65 -9.24 22.88 -49.58
N LYS A 66 -8.06 23.45 -49.31
CA LYS A 66 -7.70 24.81 -49.76
C LYS A 66 -7.47 24.88 -51.27
N GLU A 67 -7.16 23.74 -51.89
CA GLU A 67 -6.96 23.60 -53.33
C GLU A 67 -8.24 23.15 -54.06
N ASP A 68 -9.40 23.15 -53.38
CA ASP A 68 -10.69 22.64 -53.88
C ASP A 68 -10.66 21.16 -54.36
N LYS A 69 -9.67 20.38 -53.91
CA LYS A 69 -9.51 18.94 -54.23
C LYS A 69 -10.29 18.07 -53.25
N ILE A 70 -11.62 18.20 -53.28
CA ILE A 70 -12.52 17.60 -52.29
C ILE A 70 -12.41 16.06 -52.19
N LYS A 71 -12.39 15.35 -53.32
CA LYS A 71 -12.31 13.86 -53.31
C LYS A 71 -10.98 13.35 -52.76
N ASP A 72 -9.89 14.03 -53.08
CA ASP A 72 -8.56 13.67 -52.55
C ASP A 72 -8.48 13.98 -51.05
N ALA A 73 -9.05 15.10 -50.61
CA ALA A 73 -9.17 15.43 -49.20
C ALA A 73 -9.98 14.36 -48.44
N GLN A 74 -11.10 13.90 -49.01
CA GLN A 74 -11.88 12.81 -48.42
C GLN A 74 -11.03 11.55 -48.28
N LYS A 75 -10.32 11.14 -49.33
CA LYS A 75 -9.43 9.97 -49.28
C LYS A 75 -8.37 10.12 -48.20
N LYS A 76 -7.73 11.28 -48.08
CA LYS A 76 -6.73 11.55 -47.03
C LYS A 76 -7.31 11.48 -45.62
N SER A 77 -8.54 11.95 -45.41
CA SER A 77 -9.20 11.82 -44.10
C SER A 77 -9.47 10.36 -43.72
N GLN A 78 -9.82 9.51 -44.70
CA GLN A 78 -10.00 8.07 -44.49
C GLN A 78 -8.67 7.36 -44.21
N GLU A 79 -7.60 7.73 -44.92
CA GLU A 79 -6.24 7.24 -44.63
C GLU A 79 -5.78 7.63 -43.22
N SER A 80 -6.05 8.88 -42.81
CA SER A 80 -5.77 9.35 -41.44
C SER A 80 -6.51 8.52 -40.38
N GLN A 81 -7.79 8.26 -40.59
CA GLN A 81 -8.58 7.41 -39.69
C GLN A 81 -8.00 5.97 -39.64
N ALA A 82 -7.63 5.40 -40.78
CA ALA A 82 -7.09 4.05 -40.85
C ALA A 82 -5.76 3.91 -40.09
N GLU A 83 -4.84 4.85 -40.26
CA GLU A 83 -3.57 4.87 -39.51
C GLU A 83 -3.81 5.09 -38.00
N SER A 84 -4.79 5.91 -37.62
CA SER A 84 -5.18 6.08 -36.21
C SER A 84 -5.65 4.77 -35.58
N LEU A 85 -6.44 3.97 -36.31
CA LEU A 85 -6.92 2.68 -35.83
C LEU A 85 -5.78 1.67 -35.67
N LYS A 86 -4.81 1.65 -36.59
CA LYS A 86 -3.59 0.83 -36.45
C LYS A 86 -2.78 1.23 -35.24
N ALA A 87 -2.62 2.53 -35.00
CA ALA A 87 -1.95 3.05 -33.82
C ALA A 87 -2.63 2.58 -32.53
N ILE A 88 -3.97 2.65 -32.47
CA ILE A 88 -4.76 2.16 -31.33
C ILE A 88 -4.56 0.66 -31.13
N GLU A 89 -4.70 -0.15 -32.18
CA GLU A 89 -4.59 -1.61 -32.13
C GLU A 89 -3.23 -2.06 -31.60
N LYS A 90 -2.16 -1.42 -32.06
CA LYS A 90 -0.78 -1.71 -31.64
C LYS A 90 -0.51 -1.25 -30.20
N SER A 91 -1.10 -0.14 -29.78
CA SER A 91 -0.80 0.49 -28.48
C SER A 91 -1.58 -0.09 -27.31
N LEU A 92 -2.85 -0.45 -27.52
CA LEU A 92 -3.75 -0.95 -26.47
C LEU A 92 -3.17 -2.10 -25.63
N PRO A 93 -2.67 -3.21 -26.21
CA PRO A 93 -2.13 -4.32 -25.42
C PRO A 93 -0.87 -3.93 -24.65
N LEU A 94 -0.01 -3.09 -25.23
CA LEU A 94 1.23 -2.64 -24.60
C LEU A 94 0.93 -1.69 -23.44
N TYR A 95 0.03 -0.73 -23.63
CA TYR A 95 -0.37 0.18 -22.58
C TYR A 95 -1.09 -0.52 -21.43
N ALA A 96 -1.97 -1.49 -21.71
CA ALA A 96 -2.61 -2.30 -20.68
C ALA A 96 -1.60 -3.08 -19.83
N ASN A 97 -0.56 -3.66 -20.46
CA ASN A 97 0.50 -4.35 -19.73
C ASN A 97 1.31 -3.40 -18.84
N ASP A 98 1.70 -2.22 -19.34
CA ASP A 98 2.42 -1.23 -18.55
C ASP A 98 1.60 -0.76 -17.34
N MET A 99 0.31 -0.48 -17.55
CA MET A 99 -0.60 -0.09 -16.47
C MET A 99 -0.77 -1.19 -15.42
N LEU A 100 -0.81 -2.46 -15.84
CA LEU A 100 -0.87 -3.60 -14.90
C LEU A 100 0.43 -3.74 -14.09
N THR A 101 1.58 -3.52 -14.72
CA THR A 101 2.88 -3.54 -14.03
C THR A 101 2.92 -2.43 -12.98
N GLU A 102 2.54 -1.21 -13.35
CA GLU A 102 2.48 -0.07 -12.41
C GLU A 102 1.50 -0.34 -11.25
N ALA A 103 0.33 -0.92 -11.52
CA ALA A 103 -0.63 -1.29 -10.49
C ALA A 103 -0.06 -2.33 -9.51
N LYS A 104 0.63 -3.36 -10.01
CA LYS A 104 1.30 -4.37 -9.18
C LYS A 104 2.39 -3.77 -8.29
N GLU A 105 3.25 -2.95 -8.89
CA GLU A 105 4.34 -2.28 -8.15
C GLU A 105 3.78 -1.36 -7.07
N THR A 106 2.73 -0.59 -7.38
CA THR A 106 2.10 0.31 -6.42
C THR A 106 1.43 -0.46 -5.27
N LEU A 107 0.74 -1.57 -5.57
CA LEU A 107 0.14 -2.42 -4.55
C LEU A 107 1.20 -3.09 -3.65
N GLN A 108 2.32 -3.54 -4.23
CA GLN A 108 3.43 -4.10 -3.49
C GLN A 108 4.06 -3.06 -2.54
N GLN A 109 4.22 -1.81 -3.00
CA GLN A 109 4.68 -0.72 -2.14
C GLN A 109 3.70 -0.45 -0.99
N ALA A 110 2.39 -0.53 -1.23
CA ALA A 110 1.39 -0.42 -0.17
C ALA A 110 1.53 -1.55 0.85
N GLU A 111 1.76 -2.79 0.40
CA GLU A 111 1.95 -3.94 1.26
C GLU A 111 3.20 -3.80 2.16
N MET A 112 4.31 -3.29 1.61
CA MET A 112 5.53 -3.00 2.40
C MET A 112 5.31 -1.95 3.49
N LEU A 113 4.26 -1.14 3.37
CA LEU A 113 3.82 -0.17 4.38
C LEU A 113 2.81 -0.75 5.37
N ASN A 114 2.58 -2.06 5.37
CA ASN A 114 1.60 -2.73 6.21
C ASN A 114 0.15 -2.30 5.93
N ALA A 115 -0.16 -1.93 4.68
CA ALA A 115 -1.50 -1.47 4.29
C ALA A 115 -2.61 -2.51 4.51
N LYS A 116 -2.28 -3.81 4.54
CA LYS A 116 -3.25 -4.87 4.88
C LYS A 116 -3.89 -4.65 6.25
N GLU A 117 -3.14 -4.14 7.21
CA GLU A 117 -3.61 -3.90 8.57
C GLU A 117 -4.12 -2.45 8.74
N PHE A 118 -3.35 -1.46 8.25
CA PHE A 118 -3.64 -0.05 8.50
C PHE A 118 -4.62 0.60 7.53
N ALA A 119 -4.81 0.00 6.36
CA ALA A 119 -5.67 0.52 5.31
C ALA A 119 -6.38 -0.63 4.58
N ASN A 120 -6.91 -1.58 5.36
CA ASN A 120 -7.46 -2.85 4.88
C ASN A 120 -8.53 -2.66 3.80
N VAL A 121 -9.40 -1.66 3.92
CA VAL A 121 -10.46 -1.36 2.95
C VAL A 121 -9.87 -0.96 1.60
N GLU A 122 -9.01 0.05 1.57
CA GLU A 122 -8.40 0.53 0.33
C GLU A 122 -7.47 -0.53 -0.28
N TYR A 123 -6.72 -1.26 0.54
CA TYR A 123 -5.87 -2.35 0.07
C TYR A 123 -6.70 -3.47 -0.60
N ALA A 124 -7.84 -3.84 -0.01
CA ALA A 124 -8.75 -4.82 -0.61
C ALA A 124 -9.36 -4.31 -1.92
N GLN A 125 -9.75 -3.04 -1.99
CA GLN A 125 -10.26 -2.42 -3.23
C GLN A 125 -9.19 -2.38 -4.33
N ALA A 126 -7.93 -2.08 -3.97
CA ALA A 126 -6.81 -2.10 -4.88
C ALA A 126 -6.56 -3.52 -5.44
N THR A 127 -6.54 -4.52 -4.57
CA THR A 127 -6.36 -5.94 -4.93
C THR A 127 -7.47 -6.41 -5.87
N ASN A 128 -8.73 -6.16 -5.52
CA ASN A 128 -9.88 -6.54 -6.36
C ASN A 128 -9.82 -5.88 -7.75
N SER A 129 -9.47 -4.59 -7.80
CA SER A 129 -9.35 -3.85 -9.07
C SER A 129 -8.20 -4.40 -9.93
N LEU A 130 -7.08 -4.80 -9.32
CA LEU A 130 -5.96 -5.42 -10.01
C LEU A 130 -6.32 -6.80 -10.60
N ASP A 131 -7.09 -7.60 -9.85
CA ASP A 131 -7.58 -8.90 -10.31
C ASP A 131 -8.53 -8.75 -11.50
N GLU A 132 -9.47 -7.80 -11.41
CA GLU A 132 -10.35 -7.45 -12.53
C GLU A 132 -9.56 -6.94 -13.74
N ALA A 133 -8.55 -6.09 -13.52
CA ALA A 133 -7.69 -5.58 -14.60
C ALA A 133 -6.95 -6.71 -15.31
N THR A 134 -6.44 -7.68 -14.55
CA THR A 134 -5.74 -8.85 -15.07
C THR A 134 -6.67 -9.72 -15.90
N LYS A 135 -7.89 -10.00 -15.40
CA LYS A 135 -8.92 -10.73 -16.13
C LYS A 135 -9.29 -10.05 -17.44
N PHE A 136 -9.55 -8.74 -17.42
CA PHE A 136 -9.87 -8.00 -18.64
C PHE A 136 -8.73 -8.01 -19.65
N ARG A 137 -7.47 -7.99 -19.21
CA ARG A 137 -6.33 -8.14 -20.12
C ARG A 137 -6.34 -9.51 -20.81
N ASP A 138 -6.59 -10.56 -20.05
CA ASP A 138 -6.59 -11.95 -20.55
C ASP A 138 -7.72 -12.17 -21.56
N ASP A 139 -8.86 -11.54 -21.32
CA ASP A 139 -10.01 -11.49 -22.23
C ASP A 139 -9.78 -10.54 -23.43
N LYS A 140 -8.57 -9.96 -23.57
CA LYS A 140 -8.19 -8.94 -24.57
C LYS A 140 -9.04 -7.67 -24.54
N ASN A 141 -9.72 -7.44 -23.42
CA ASN A 141 -10.51 -6.25 -23.17
C ASN A 141 -9.63 -5.13 -22.58
N TYR A 142 -8.68 -4.65 -23.40
CA TYR A 142 -7.57 -3.81 -22.94
C TYR A 142 -8.01 -2.48 -22.34
N ARG A 143 -9.09 -1.86 -22.82
CA ARG A 143 -9.56 -0.57 -22.29
C ARG A 143 -10.07 -0.71 -20.85
N GLN A 144 -10.81 -1.77 -20.57
CA GLN A 144 -11.32 -2.09 -19.25
C GLN A 144 -10.17 -2.49 -18.31
N SER A 145 -9.18 -3.23 -18.84
CA SER A 145 -7.95 -3.52 -18.11
C SER A 145 -7.23 -2.24 -17.67
N ILE A 146 -6.99 -1.30 -18.59
CA ILE A 146 -6.37 0.00 -18.30
C ILE A 146 -7.16 0.77 -17.23
N GLN A 147 -8.48 0.82 -17.36
CA GLN A 147 -9.34 1.53 -16.40
C GLN A 147 -9.23 0.92 -14.99
N LYS A 148 -9.28 -0.42 -14.90
CA LYS A 148 -9.16 -1.12 -13.63
C LYS A 148 -7.78 -1.04 -13.01
N SER A 149 -6.73 -1.02 -13.83
CA SER A 149 -5.37 -0.72 -13.34
C SER A 149 -5.28 0.68 -12.73
N LYS A 150 -5.92 1.70 -13.33
CA LYS A 150 -5.96 3.06 -12.76
C LYS A 150 -6.69 3.10 -11.41
N GLU A 151 -7.83 2.41 -11.31
CA GLU A 151 -8.56 2.26 -10.05
C GLU A 151 -7.69 1.58 -8.98
N SER A 152 -7.01 0.48 -9.34
CA SER A 152 -6.07 -0.19 -8.44
C SER A 152 -4.95 0.72 -7.96
N ILE A 153 -4.34 1.51 -8.85
CA ILE A 153 -3.28 2.47 -8.50
C ILE A 153 -3.82 3.54 -7.55
N GLY A 154 -5.02 4.05 -7.80
CA GLY A 154 -5.69 5.04 -6.94
C GLY A 154 -5.85 4.51 -5.52
N PHE A 155 -6.52 3.37 -5.36
CA PHE A 155 -6.73 2.75 -4.05
C PHE A 155 -5.43 2.35 -3.36
N ALA A 156 -4.43 1.84 -4.09
CA ALA A 156 -3.13 1.50 -3.52
C ALA A 156 -2.41 2.75 -2.98
N ASN A 157 -2.48 3.89 -3.68
CA ASN A 157 -1.89 5.14 -3.20
C ASN A 157 -2.62 5.70 -1.97
N GLU A 158 -3.95 5.59 -1.91
CA GLU A 158 -4.71 5.93 -0.71
C GLU A 158 -4.31 5.04 0.48
N ALA A 159 -4.15 3.73 0.24
CA ALA A 159 -3.70 2.79 1.25
C ALA A 159 -2.29 3.11 1.77
N LYS A 160 -1.36 3.49 0.87
CA LYS A 160 -0.02 3.99 1.23
C LYS A 160 -0.11 5.23 2.13
N ALA A 161 -0.92 6.21 1.75
CA ALA A 161 -1.06 7.45 2.51
C ALA A 161 -1.58 7.21 3.93
N LYS A 162 -2.61 6.36 4.08
CA LYS A 162 -3.13 5.96 5.40
C LYS A 162 -2.09 5.22 6.23
N SER A 163 -1.34 4.31 5.62
CA SER A 163 -0.30 3.56 6.31
C SER A 163 0.83 4.46 6.82
N LEU A 164 1.28 5.42 6.01
CA LEU A 164 2.28 6.41 6.42
C LEU A 164 1.78 7.32 7.54
N ALA A 165 0.48 7.62 7.57
CA ALA A 165 -0.13 8.40 8.65
C ALA A 165 -0.07 7.69 10.02
N MET A 166 0.22 6.39 10.06
CA MET A 166 0.42 5.63 11.30
C MET A 166 1.81 5.80 11.91
N ILE A 167 2.80 6.34 11.18
CA ILE A 167 4.18 6.49 11.66
C ILE A 167 4.26 7.26 13.00
N PRO A 168 3.57 8.40 13.19
CA PRO A 168 3.58 9.10 14.48
C PRO A 168 3.10 8.24 15.65
N GLN A 169 2.04 7.46 15.45
CA GLN A 169 1.51 6.57 16.49
C GLN A 169 2.49 5.41 16.79
N LEU A 170 3.17 4.87 15.78
CA LEU A 170 4.19 3.84 15.98
C LEU A 170 5.41 4.41 16.74
N LYS A 171 5.79 5.66 16.48
CA LYS A 171 6.83 6.36 17.25
C LYS A 171 6.41 6.57 18.71
N GLU A 172 5.16 6.91 18.96
CA GLU A 172 4.63 7.00 20.33
C GLU A 172 4.71 5.65 21.06
N GLN A 173 4.36 4.55 20.39
CA GLN A 173 4.51 3.21 20.96
C GLN A 173 5.97 2.86 21.26
N LEU A 174 6.93 3.29 20.45
CA LEU A 174 8.36 3.11 20.76
C LEU A 174 8.79 3.88 22.00
N VAL A 175 8.28 5.10 22.21
CA VAL A 175 8.52 5.86 23.44
C VAL A 175 7.96 5.12 24.66
N VAL A 176 6.79 4.48 24.54
CA VAL A 176 6.24 3.64 25.61
C VAL A 176 7.16 2.46 25.93
N LEU A 177 7.65 1.74 24.91
CA LEU A 177 8.59 0.62 25.10
C LEU A 177 9.90 1.07 25.76
N GLU A 178 10.42 2.22 25.36
CA GLU A 178 11.64 2.79 25.94
C GLU A 178 11.44 3.17 27.41
N ASN A 179 10.30 3.77 27.75
CA ASN A 179 9.95 4.09 29.14
C ASN A 179 9.77 2.82 30.00
N GLU A 180 9.17 1.77 29.45
CA GLU A 180 9.02 0.48 30.14
C GLU A 180 10.39 -0.17 30.38
N LYS A 181 11.27 -0.19 29.37
CA LYS A 181 12.66 -0.64 29.50
C LYS A 181 13.38 0.10 30.62
N GLU A 182 13.28 1.43 30.64
CA GLU A 182 13.92 2.24 31.68
C GLU A 182 13.35 1.96 33.07
N SER A 183 12.02 1.78 33.18
CA SER A 183 11.40 1.39 34.43
C SER A 183 11.94 0.05 34.94
N LEU A 184 11.97 -0.98 34.09
CA LEU A 184 12.52 -2.29 34.45
C LEU A 184 14.00 -2.20 34.84
N ARG A 185 14.80 -1.38 34.14
CA ARG A 185 16.20 -1.13 34.49
C ARG A 185 16.34 -0.65 35.94
N THR A 186 15.56 0.35 36.34
CA THR A 186 15.56 0.87 37.72
C THR A 186 15.02 -0.12 38.75
N GLN A 187 14.18 -1.07 38.34
CA GLN A 187 13.64 -2.14 39.17
C GLN A 187 14.58 -3.36 39.28
N ARG A 188 15.89 -3.12 39.32
CA ARG A 188 16.97 -4.12 39.35
C ARG A 188 17.13 -4.92 38.05
N GLY A 189 16.70 -4.35 36.93
CA GLY A 189 16.92 -4.94 35.61
C GLY A 189 18.40 -5.06 35.24
N ASP A 190 19.25 -4.11 35.66
CA ASP A 190 20.70 -4.18 35.40
C ASP A 190 21.39 -5.37 36.08
N GLU A 191 20.76 -5.93 37.12
CA GLU A 191 21.28 -7.06 37.89
C GLU A 191 20.80 -8.40 37.36
N PHE A 192 19.50 -8.49 37.04
CA PHE A 192 18.86 -9.76 36.72
C PHE A 192 18.51 -9.96 35.24
N ALA A 193 18.47 -8.89 34.44
CA ALA A 193 17.91 -8.90 33.09
C ALA A 193 18.71 -8.03 32.11
N LYS A 194 20.01 -7.87 32.36
CA LYS A 194 20.87 -6.93 31.61
C LYS A 194 20.89 -7.25 30.11
N ASP A 195 20.96 -8.52 29.75
CA ASP A 195 21.06 -8.96 28.36
C ASP A 195 19.72 -8.74 27.63
N GLU A 196 18.60 -9.05 28.27
CA GLU A 196 17.25 -8.83 27.73
C GLU A 196 16.94 -7.34 27.54
N LEU A 197 17.35 -6.49 28.49
CA LEU A 197 17.20 -5.03 28.37
C LEU A 197 18.09 -4.46 27.27
N SER A 198 19.31 -4.98 27.10
CA SER A 198 20.20 -4.57 25.99
C SER A 198 19.64 -4.98 24.63
N LEU A 199 19.09 -6.19 24.51
CA LEU A 199 18.42 -6.65 23.30
C LEU A 199 17.17 -5.81 23.00
N THR A 200 16.39 -5.48 24.03
CA THR A 200 15.23 -4.59 23.91
C THR A 200 15.64 -3.24 23.30
N GLU A 201 16.70 -2.61 23.83
CA GLU A 201 17.22 -1.35 23.31
C GLU A 201 17.67 -1.45 21.86
N GLN A 202 18.39 -2.52 21.51
CA GLN A 202 18.78 -2.77 20.12
C GLN A 202 17.56 -2.82 19.20
N LYS A 203 16.48 -3.50 19.62
CA LYS A 203 15.26 -3.64 18.83
C LYS A 203 14.43 -2.37 18.74
N ILE A 204 14.39 -1.56 19.79
CA ILE A 204 13.79 -0.21 19.76
C ILE A 204 14.54 0.68 18.76
N ASN A 205 15.87 0.65 18.77
CA ASN A 205 16.69 1.41 17.83
C ASN A 205 16.48 0.93 16.38
N GLU A 206 16.47 -0.39 16.16
CA GLU A 206 16.19 -0.98 14.84
C GLU A 206 14.81 -0.54 14.32
N ALA A 207 13.77 -0.64 15.15
CA ALA A 207 12.43 -0.20 14.79
C ALA A 207 12.38 1.31 14.46
N THR A 208 13.08 2.14 15.24
CA THR A 208 13.17 3.58 15.01
C THR A 208 13.77 3.88 13.64
N THR A 209 14.92 3.29 13.31
CA THR A 209 15.55 3.43 11.98
C THR A 209 14.62 2.95 10.87
N LYS A 210 13.92 1.83 11.06
CA LYS A 210 12.98 1.32 10.04
C LYS A 210 11.78 2.24 9.82
N LEU A 211 11.28 2.92 10.85
CA LEU A 211 10.25 3.94 10.67
C LEU A 211 10.76 5.18 9.92
N GLU A 212 12.02 5.58 10.12
CA GLU A 212 12.65 6.67 9.36
C GLU A 212 12.83 6.31 7.88
N GLU A 213 13.18 5.06 7.59
CA GLU A 213 13.23 4.48 6.24
C GLU A 213 11.84 4.24 5.63
N GLN A 214 10.76 4.52 6.36
CA GLN A 214 9.38 4.19 5.98
C GLN A 214 9.16 2.68 5.72
N ASN A 215 9.98 1.81 6.30
CA ASN A 215 9.81 0.37 6.24
C ASN A 215 8.96 -0.11 7.43
N ILE A 216 7.66 0.15 7.35
CA ILE A 216 6.72 -0.06 8.46
C ILE A 216 6.62 -1.53 8.87
N VAL A 217 6.60 -2.47 7.94
CA VAL A 217 6.53 -3.91 8.24
C VAL A 217 7.75 -4.35 9.07
N ALA A 218 8.96 -3.95 8.67
CA ALA A 218 10.17 -4.27 9.42
C ALA A 218 10.20 -3.58 10.79
N ALA A 219 9.70 -2.35 10.88
CA ALA A 219 9.60 -1.65 12.16
C ALA A 219 8.67 -2.37 13.14
N ILE A 220 7.50 -2.82 12.68
CA ILE A 220 6.53 -3.56 13.50
C ILE A 220 7.14 -4.89 13.99
N ALA A 221 7.87 -5.60 13.13
CA ALA A 221 8.56 -6.83 13.53
C ALA A 221 9.60 -6.57 14.63
N ALA A 222 10.41 -5.51 14.48
CA ALA A 222 11.38 -5.13 15.51
C ALA A 222 10.71 -4.68 16.81
N MET A 223 9.59 -3.94 16.74
CA MET A 223 8.78 -3.58 17.91
C MET A 223 8.24 -4.82 18.63
N GLN A 224 7.82 -5.84 17.89
CA GLN A 224 7.34 -7.10 18.47
C GLN A 224 8.47 -7.84 19.20
N SER A 225 9.66 -7.95 18.59
CA SER A 225 10.83 -8.52 19.26
C SER A 225 11.27 -7.73 20.50
N ALA A 226 11.11 -6.41 20.49
CA ALA A 226 11.37 -5.58 21.67
C ALA A 226 10.40 -5.91 22.81
N LYS A 227 9.10 -6.07 22.51
CA LYS A 227 8.08 -6.47 23.49
C LYS A 227 8.37 -7.85 24.09
N GLU A 228 8.75 -8.82 23.27
CA GLU A 228 9.12 -10.17 23.73
C GLU A 228 10.35 -10.12 24.66
N SER A 229 11.36 -9.32 24.30
CA SER A 229 12.56 -9.14 25.13
C SER A 229 12.24 -8.44 26.45
N LEU A 230 11.33 -7.46 26.46
CA LEU A 230 10.84 -6.82 27.70
C LEU A 230 10.12 -7.81 28.62
N LEU A 231 9.30 -8.69 28.06
CA LEU A 231 8.60 -9.72 28.83
C LEU A 231 9.60 -10.69 29.49
N LEU A 232 10.64 -11.09 28.76
CA LEU A 232 11.72 -11.90 29.29
C LEU A 232 12.48 -11.15 30.39
N ALA A 233 12.80 -9.87 30.19
CA ALA A 233 13.47 -9.05 31.20
C ALA A 233 12.65 -8.97 32.50
N LYS A 234 11.34 -8.71 32.38
CA LYS A 234 10.42 -8.69 33.51
C LYS A 234 10.39 -10.01 34.27
N THR A 235 10.36 -11.12 33.53
CA THR A 235 10.40 -12.47 34.10
C THR A 235 11.69 -12.74 34.85
N ALA A 236 12.83 -12.35 34.27
CA ALA A 236 14.15 -12.53 34.88
C ALA A 236 14.31 -11.69 36.15
N ILE A 237 13.83 -10.44 36.14
CA ILE A 237 13.80 -9.57 37.34
C ILE A 237 13.01 -10.20 38.48
N GLU A 238 11.79 -10.67 38.21
CA GLU A 238 10.94 -11.28 39.24
C GLU A 238 11.53 -12.59 39.76
N LYS A 239 12.13 -13.40 38.88
CA LYS A 239 12.84 -14.62 39.27
C LYS A 239 14.07 -14.31 40.12
N GLY A 240 14.85 -13.29 39.78
CA GLY A 240 16.00 -12.85 40.56
C GLY A 240 15.61 -12.41 41.97
N LYS A 241 14.62 -11.52 42.08
CA LYS A 241 14.07 -11.07 43.38
C LYS A 241 13.53 -12.24 44.23
N ALA A 242 12.83 -13.18 43.61
CA ALA A 242 12.30 -14.36 44.29
C ALA A 242 13.42 -15.28 44.79
N SER A 243 14.47 -15.49 43.99
CA SER A 243 15.64 -16.28 44.36
C SER A 243 16.34 -15.70 45.59
N GLU A 244 16.63 -14.40 45.58
CA GLU A 244 17.28 -13.75 46.72
C GLU A 244 16.41 -13.74 47.98
N SER A 245 15.10 -13.50 47.83
CA SER A 245 14.18 -13.54 48.97
C SER A 245 14.17 -14.93 49.62
N LEU A 246 14.22 -15.97 48.80
CA LEU A 246 14.30 -17.35 49.26
C LEU A 246 15.66 -17.67 49.92
N GLU A 247 16.76 -17.17 49.37
CA GLU A 247 18.09 -17.31 50.00
C GLU A 247 18.18 -16.57 51.34
N ALA A 248 17.64 -15.35 51.40
CA ALA A 248 17.57 -14.57 52.64
C ALA A 248 16.72 -15.29 53.71
N ALA A 249 15.57 -15.85 53.33
CA ALA A 249 14.72 -16.64 54.23
C ALA A 249 15.45 -17.87 54.78
N LYS A 250 16.17 -18.61 53.92
CA LYS A 250 16.99 -19.76 54.35
C LYS A 250 18.12 -19.35 55.28
N SER A 251 18.86 -18.30 54.95
CA SER A 251 19.95 -17.80 55.78
C SER A 251 19.46 -17.37 57.17
N LEU A 252 18.33 -16.64 57.22
CA LEU A 252 17.73 -16.23 58.48
C LEU A 252 17.24 -17.44 59.29
N TYR A 253 16.60 -18.42 58.64
CA TYR A 253 16.19 -19.67 59.29
C TYR A 253 17.38 -20.38 59.95
N THR A 254 18.49 -20.59 59.22
CA THR A 254 19.71 -21.20 59.75
C THR A 254 20.22 -20.42 60.96
N GLN A 255 20.38 -19.10 60.83
CA GLN A 255 20.88 -18.24 61.91
C GLN A 255 20.00 -18.26 63.18
N VAL A 256 18.69 -18.44 63.06
CA VAL A 256 17.78 -18.53 64.21
C VAL A 256 17.79 -19.94 64.80
N SER A 257 17.84 -20.97 63.96
CA SER A 257 17.85 -22.38 64.38
C SER A 257 19.10 -22.76 65.19
N GLU A 258 20.23 -22.10 64.95
CA GLU A 258 21.50 -22.34 65.63
C GLU A 258 21.63 -21.61 66.98
N ARG A 259 20.66 -20.78 67.36
CA ARG A 259 20.71 -20.03 68.64
C ARG A 259 20.33 -20.93 69.82
N GLU A 260 20.89 -20.65 70.99
CA GLU A 260 20.56 -21.34 72.24
C GLU A 260 19.06 -21.23 72.60
N SER A 261 18.41 -20.11 72.24
CA SER A 261 16.97 -19.88 72.46
C SER A 261 16.05 -20.54 71.41
N SER A 262 16.59 -21.29 70.44
CA SER A 262 15.79 -21.95 69.39
C SER A 262 14.74 -22.92 69.94
N GLN A 263 15.00 -23.53 71.11
CA GLN A 263 14.05 -24.42 71.79
C GLN A 263 12.74 -23.71 72.15
N GLU A 264 12.79 -22.40 72.46
CA GLU A 264 11.60 -21.60 72.78
C GLU A 264 10.78 -21.23 71.52
N MET A 265 11.37 -21.38 70.32
CA MET A 265 10.77 -21.02 69.02
C MET A 265 10.49 -22.23 68.11
N ALA A 266 10.47 -23.45 68.65
CA ALA A 266 10.41 -24.69 67.87
C ALA A 266 9.20 -24.79 66.91
N GLN A 267 8.02 -24.31 67.32
CA GLN A 267 6.82 -24.30 66.46
C GLN A 267 6.98 -23.33 65.30
N THR A 268 7.43 -22.11 65.56
CA THR A 268 7.67 -21.08 64.54
C THR A 268 8.73 -21.51 63.54
N LEU A 269 9.81 -22.18 63.99
CA LEU A 269 10.83 -22.73 63.10
C LEU A 269 10.25 -23.83 62.19
N THR A 270 9.42 -24.72 62.71
CA THR A 270 8.75 -25.76 61.91
C THR A 270 7.84 -25.16 60.83
N GLU A 271 7.12 -24.09 61.16
CA GLU A 271 6.28 -23.38 60.18
C GLU A 271 7.11 -22.66 59.11
N ALA A 272 8.19 -21.98 59.51
CA ALA A 272 9.11 -21.32 58.59
C ALA A 272 9.77 -22.31 57.62
N GLU A 273 10.20 -23.48 58.11
CA GLU A 273 10.77 -24.55 57.28
C GLU A 273 9.78 -25.01 56.19
N LYS A 274 8.51 -25.23 56.57
CA LYS A 274 7.45 -25.59 55.60
C LYS A 274 7.21 -24.50 54.57
N LEU A 275 7.19 -23.22 54.97
CA LEU A 275 7.02 -22.10 54.05
C LEU A 275 8.20 -21.97 53.10
N ILE A 276 9.44 -22.15 53.57
CA ILE A 276 10.65 -22.15 52.73
C ILE A 276 10.59 -23.30 51.72
N ALA A 277 10.25 -24.52 52.16
CA ALA A 277 10.13 -25.68 51.29
C ALA A 277 9.04 -25.49 50.23
N ASN A 278 7.88 -24.92 50.60
CA ASN A 278 6.82 -24.59 49.65
C ASN A 278 7.26 -23.51 48.64
N SER A 279 7.92 -22.45 49.10
CA SER A 279 8.47 -21.41 48.22
C SER A 279 9.52 -21.97 47.25
N GLN A 280 10.35 -22.93 47.67
CA GLN A 280 11.27 -23.65 46.78
C GLN A 280 10.53 -24.45 45.71
N ASP A 281 9.51 -25.19 46.10
CA ASP A 281 8.70 -25.99 45.17
C ASP A 281 8.00 -25.07 44.14
N LEU A 282 7.42 -23.95 44.60
CA LEU A 282 6.80 -22.96 43.72
C LEU A 282 7.81 -22.28 42.78
N PHE A 283 9.00 -21.93 43.28
CA PHE A 283 10.06 -21.32 42.47
C PHE A 283 10.62 -22.27 41.41
N SER A 284 10.68 -23.57 41.70
CA SER A 284 11.21 -24.60 40.79
C SER A 284 10.20 -25.03 39.72
N LYS A 285 8.90 -24.81 39.94
CA LYS A 285 7.88 -24.96 38.90
C LYS A 285 7.96 -23.76 37.95
N GLU A 286 8.14 -24.01 36.65
CA GLU A 286 8.24 -23.01 35.56
C GLU A 286 6.97 -22.16 35.32
N LYS A 287 6.15 -21.87 36.35
CA LYS A 287 4.90 -21.11 36.24
C LYS A 287 5.07 -19.59 36.23
N TYR A 288 6.22 -19.06 35.80
CA TYR A 288 6.43 -17.61 35.72
C TYR A 288 5.95 -17.01 34.39
N ILE A 289 5.73 -17.82 33.34
CA ILE A 289 5.46 -17.35 31.97
C ILE A 289 3.96 -17.20 31.66
N GLU A 290 3.06 -17.85 32.40
CA GLU A 290 1.65 -18.01 31.97
C GLU A 290 0.66 -16.89 32.34
N TYR A 291 1.12 -15.77 32.92
CA TYR A 291 0.22 -14.68 33.36
C TYR A 291 0.55 -13.33 32.72
N TYR A 292 0.69 -13.30 31.40
CA TYR A 292 0.67 -12.04 30.63
C TYR A 292 0.00 -12.26 29.27
N ASP A 293 -1.31 -12.51 29.29
CA ASP A 293 -2.25 -12.26 28.17
C ASP A 293 -3.16 -11.09 28.56
#